data_AF-A0A6N2HLJ8-F1
#
_entry.id   AF-A0A6N2HLJ8-F1
#
_cell.length_a   1.000
_cell.length_b   1.000
_cell.length_c   1.000
_cell.angle_alpha   90.00
_cell.angle_beta   90.00
_cell.angle_gamma   90.00
#
_symmetry.space_group_name_H-M   'P 1'
#
loop_
_entity.id
_entity.type
_entity.pdbx_description
1 polymer ?
#
loop_
_entity_poly.entity_id
_entity_poly.type
_entity_poly.pdbx_seq_one_letter_code
_entity_poly.pdbx_strand_id
1 'polypeptide(L)'
;LVRFMAKESVFRHKVSGPLMRGMKHIPVDRKQGEHAYAHALTSLRSGEVVGVFPEATISESFTLKSFKSGAARLAQEAGVPLIPMALWGTQRLWTKGRPRNFKRNHFPVTIRVGEPVEAPADQYAGAITRRLRERVQELLEAAQRAHPVRPKDATDTWWVPAHLGGTAPSPAELREKS
;
A
#
# COMPACT_ATOMS: atom_id res chain seq x y z
N LEU A 1 -10.18 10.63 -11.79
CA LEU A 1 -9.52 10.98 -10.50
C LEU A 1 -9.35 9.69 -9.69
N VAL A 2 -8.22 9.49 -9.01
CA VAL A 2 -7.98 8.29 -8.19
C VAL A 2 -8.45 8.55 -6.76
N ARG A 3 -9.26 7.64 -6.21
CA ARG A 3 -9.76 7.73 -4.83
C ARG A 3 -9.14 6.64 -3.98
N PHE A 4 -8.39 7.02 -2.96
CA PHE A 4 -7.81 6.03 -2.05
C PHE A 4 -8.77 5.72 -0.91
N MET A 5 -8.91 4.43 -0.60
CA MET A 5 -9.54 3.98 0.63
C MET A 5 -8.51 4.12 1.77
N ALA A 6 -8.79 4.98 2.74
CA ALA A 6 -7.88 5.26 3.85
C ALA A 6 -8.60 5.30 5.19
N LYS A 7 -7.91 4.95 6.28
CA LYS A 7 -8.49 4.91 7.62
C LYS A 7 -9.09 6.27 7.99
N GLU A 8 -10.30 6.28 8.55
CA GLU A 8 -11.02 7.51 8.91
C GLU A 8 -10.20 8.47 9.80
N SER A 9 -9.35 7.94 10.68
CA SER A 9 -8.46 8.74 11.52
C SER A 9 -7.53 9.68 10.74
N VAL A 10 -7.19 9.34 9.48
CA VAL A 10 -6.36 10.18 8.60
C VAL A 10 -7.13 11.44 8.15
N PHE A 11 -8.45 11.34 8.01
CA PHE A 11 -9.34 12.42 7.61
C PHE A 11 -9.63 13.40 8.75
N ARG A 12 -9.53 12.93 10.00
CA ARG A 12 -9.70 13.73 11.22
C ARG A 12 -8.45 14.54 11.60
N HIS A 13 -7.29 14.23 11.02
CA HIS A 13 -6.05 14.93 11.32
C HIS A 13 -6.02 16.33 10.69
N LYS A 14 -5.62 17.35 11.45
CA LYS A 14 -5.72 18.77 11.05
C LYS A 14 -5.00 19.13 9.75
N VAL A 15 -3.86 18.47 9.45
CA VAL A 15 -3.07 18.71 8.23
C VAL A 15 -3.48 17.81 7.05
N SER A 16 -3.46 16.48 7.20
CA SER A 16 -3.83 15.57 6.11
C SER A 16 -5.33 15.56 5.80
N GLY A 17 -6.20 15.87 6.76
CA GLY A 17 -7.65 15.77 6.62
C GLY A 17 -8.25 16.61 5.49
N PRO A 18 -7.99 17.93 5.42
CA PRO A 18 -8.45 18.78 4.33
C PRO A 18 -7.97 18.30 2.95
N LEU A 19 -6.70 17.85 2.87
CA LEU A 19 -6.12 17.32 1.64
C LEU A 19 -6.82 16.03 1.17
N MET A 20 -7.01 15.05 2.06
CA MET A 20 -7.70 13.80 1.74
C MET A 20 -9.16 14.04 1.29
N ARG A 21 -9.85 14.99 1.92
CA ARG A 21 -11.22 15.39 1.54
C ARG A 21 -11.25 16.10 0.18
N GLY A 22 -10.31 17.01 -0.08
CA GLY A 22 -10.18 17.70 -1.37
C GLY A 22 -9.93 16.76 -2.54
N MET A 23 -9.16 15.69 -2.32
CA MET A 23 -8.93 14.62 -3.30
C MET A 23 -10.07 13.58 -3.38
N LYS A 24 -11.17 13.82 -2.65
CA LYS A 24 -12.37 12.98 -2.59
C LYS A 24 -12.10 11.50 -2.26
N HIS A 25 -11.10 11.24 -1.43
CA HIS A 25 -10.75 9.89 -0.95
C HIS A 25 -11.84 9.29 -0.06
N ILE A 26 -11.88 7.96 0.03
CA ILE A 26 -12.93 7.21 0.72
C ILE A 26 -12.47 6.91 2.16
N PRO A 27 -13.10 7.50 3.19
CA PRO A 27 -12.79 7.17 4.57
C PRO A 27 -13.30 5.77 4.92
N VAL A 28 -12.46 4.98 5.57
CA VAL A 28 -12.79 3.63 6.06
C VAL A 28 -12.81 3.65 7.58
N ASP A 29 -14.00 3.56 8.16
CA ASP A 29 -14.20 3.22 9.56
C ASP A 29 -14.33 1.71 9.69
N ARG A 30 -13.64 1.11 10.67
CA ARG A 30 -13.78 -0.32 10.98
C ARG A 30 -15.18 -0.67 11.49
N LYS A 31 -15.89 0.28 12.10
CA LYS A 31 -17.27 0.08 12.59
C LYS A 31 -18.33 0.23 11.49
N GLN A 32 -18.02 0.96 10.41
CA GLN A 32 -18.92 1.23 9.28
C GLN A 32 -18.26 0.84 7.94
N GLY A 33 -17.60 -0.32 7.91
CA GLY A 33 -16.86 -0.77 6.73
C GLY A 33 -17.74 -0.95 5.49
N GLU A 34 -19.02 -1.26 5.69
CA GLU A 34 -20.01 -1.47 4.62
C GLU A 34 -20.25 -0.20 3.80
N HIS A 35 -20.31 0.98 4.45
CA HIS A 35 -20.52 2.25 3.75
C HIS A 35 -19.33 2.59 2.84
N ALA A 36 -18.10 2.37 3.33
CA ALA A 36 -16.89 2.59 2.55
C ALA A 36 -16.82 1.62 1.36
N TYR A 37 -17.24 0.36 1.56
CA TYR A 37 -17.31 -0.64 0.51
C TYR A 37 -18.33 -0.29 -0.57
N ALA A 38 -19.57 0.07 -0.19
CA ALA A 38 -20.63 0.48 -1.12
C ALA A 38 -20.24 1.73 -1.93
N HIS A 39 -19.58 2.70 -1.29
CA HIS A 39 -19.09 3.89 -1.98
C HIS A 39 -17.97 3.56 -2.97
N ALA A 40 -17.05 2.67 -2.61
CA ALA A 40 -16.01 2.20 -3.51
C ALA A 40 -16.60 1.45 -4.71
N LEU A 41 -17.59 0.59 -4.49
CA LEU A 41 -18.30 -0.13 -5.56
C LEU A 41 -19.01 0.83 -6.52
N THR A 42 -19.71 1.83 -5.97
CA THR A 42 -20.38 2.87 -6.77
C THR A 42 -19.36 3.64 -7.61
N SER A 43 -18.22 4.00 -7.02
CA SER A 43 -17.15 4.74 -7.71
C SER A 43 -16.55 3.91 -8.86
N LEU A 44 -16.30 2.62 -8.63
CA LEU A 44 -15.78 1.72 -9.67
C LEU A 44 -16.79 1.56 -10.82
N ARG A 45 -18.08 1.37 -10.50
CA ARG A 45 -19.15 1.28 -11.50
C ARG A 45 -19.35 2.56 -12.30
N SER A 46 -19.03 3.72 -11.74
CA SER A 46 -19.03 5.00 -12.46
C SER A 46 -17.75 5.25 -13.28
N GLY A 47 -16.87 4.25 -13.41
CA GLY A 47 -15.62 4.35 -14.19
C GLY A 47 -14.48 5.08 -13.48
N GLU A 48 -14.57 5.27 -12.16
CA GLU A 48 -13.48 5.86 -11.39
C GLU A 48 -12.48 4.81 -10.91
N VAL A 49 -11.26 5.24 -10.56
CA VAL A 49 -10.21 4.36 -10.05
C VAL A 49 -10.18 4.44 -8.54
N VAL A 50 -10.27 3.28 -7.88
CA VAL A 50 -10.16 3.16 -6.42
C VAL A 50 -8.82 2.54 -6.04
N GLY A 51 -8.01 3.28 -5.28
CA GLY A 51 -6.74 2.81 -4.72
C GLY A 51 -6.93 2.17 -3.35
N VAL A 52 -6.34 0.99 -3.15
CA VAL A 52 -6.45 0.22 -1.90
C VAL A 52 -5.07 -0.24 -1.42
N PHE A 53 -4.87 -0.25 -0.10
CA PHE A 53 -3.68 -0.82 0.53
C PHE A 53 -4.06 -2.13 1.23
N PRO A 54 -3.89 -3.28 0.56
CA PRO A 54 -4.40 -4.57 1.06
C PRO A 54 -3.66 -5.07 2.31
N GLU A 55 -2.49 -4.53 2.64
CA GLU A 55 -1.70 -4.81 3.84
C GLU A 55 -2.25 -4.14 5.12
N ALA A 56 -3.27 -3.28 4.99
CA ALA A 56 -3.97 -2.55 6.06
C ALA A 56 -3.12 -1.62 6.96
N THR A 57 -1.78 -1.69 6.89
CA THR A 57 -0.85 -0.88 7.67
C THR A 57 0.50 -0.77 6.96
N ILE A 58 1.26 0.27 7.28
CA ILE A 58 2.64 0.43 6.80
C ILE A 58 3.51 -0.68 7.39
N SER A 59 4.36 -1.28 6.56
CA SER A 59 5.30 -2.30 6.98
C SER A 59 6.59 -1.67 7.51
N GLU A 60 6.93 -1.95 8.77
CA GLU A 60 8.19 -1.51 9.39
C GLU A 60 9.39 -2.32 8.90
N SER A 61 9.16 -3.52 8.35
CA SER A 61 10.17 -4.35 7.70
C SER A 61 10.43 -3.99 6.24
N PHE A 62 9.60 -3.09 5.66
CA PHE A 62 9.61 -2.72 4.24
C PHE A 62 9.47 -3.92 3.28
N THR A 63 8.88 -5.01 3.78
CA THR A 63 8.46 -6.19 3.00
C THR A 63 6.95 -6.27 3.00
N LEU A 64 6.38 -6.92 1.98
CA LEU A 64 4.93 -7.11 1.90
C LEU A 64 4.40 -7.96 3.05
N LYS A 65 3.33 -7.48 3.68
CA LYS A 65 2.52 -8.26 4.64
C LYS A 65 1.51 -9.16 3.93
N SER A 66 0.71 -9.87 4.72
CA SER A 66 -0.45 -10.59 4.19
C SER A 66 -1.50 -9.61 3.66
N PHE A 67 -2.08 -9.94 2.51
CA PHE A 67 -3.10 -9.13 1.88
C PHE A 67 -4.48 -9.57 2.37
N LYS A 68 -5.35 -8.60 2.67
CA LYS A 68 -6.77 -8.84 2.93
C LYS A 68 -7.52 -9.01 1.60
N SER A 69 -8.52 -9.89 1.58
CA SER A 69 -9.29 -10.23 0.37
C SER A 69 -10.33 -9.21 -0.06
N GLY A 70 -10.54 -8.13 0.71
CA GLY A 70 -11.55 -7.11 0.41
C GLY A 70 -11.38 -6.46 -0.95
N ALA A 71 -10.13 -6.24 -1.40
CA ALA A 71 -9.84 -5.70 -2.73
C ALA A 71 -10.31 -6.64 -3.85
N ALA A 72 -10.05 -7.94 -3.71
CA ALA A 72 -10.48 -8.95 -4.67
C ALA A 72 -12.00 -9.06 -4.74
N ARG A 73 -12.68 -9.08 -3.59
CA ARG A 73 -14.15 -9.09 -3.53
C ARG A 73 -14.77 -7.87 -4.20
N LEU A 74 -14.22 -6.69 -3.92
CA LEU A 74 -14.68 -5.44 -4.52
C LEU A 74 -14.52 -5.45 -6.04
N ALA A 75 -13.37 -5.93 -6.53
CA ALA A 75 -13.10 -6.05 -7.97
C ALA A 75 -14.05 -7.04 -8.66
N GLN A 76 -14.31 -8.19 -8.04
CA GLN A 76 -15.28 -9.17 -8.52
C GLN A 76 -16.69 -8.60 -8.63
N GLU A 77 -17.16 -7.91 -7.60
CA GLU A 77 -18.51 -7.35 -7.55
C GLU A 77 -18.71 -6.12 -8.46
N ALA A 78 -17.62 -5.39 -8.71
CA ALA A 78 -17.59 -4.30 -9.67
C ALA A 78 -17.39 -4.78 -11.13
N GLY A 79 -16.91 -6.01 -11.35
CA GLY A 79 -16.58 -6.52 -12.67
C GLY A 79 -15.37 -5.82 -13.31
N VAL A 80 -14.36 -5.47 -12.50
CA VAL A 80 -13.17 -4.71 -12.93
C VAL A 80 -11.88 -5.42 -12.54
N PRO A 81 -10.76 -5.23 -13.27
CA PRO A 81 -9.48 -5.82 -12.91
C PRO A 81 -8.79 -5.08 -11.77
N LEU A 82 -7.84 -5.76 -11.13
CA LEU A 82 -6.94 -5.19 -10.13
C LEU A 82 -5.61 -4.80 -10.77
N ILE A 83 -5.16 -3.55 -10.61
CA ILE A 83 -3.85 -3.11 -11.10
C ILE A 83 -2.81 -3.21 -9.97
N PRO A 84 -1.83 -4.14 -10.04
CA PRO A 84 -0.80 -4.25 -9.02
C PRO A 84 0.16 -3.07 -9.09
N MET A 85 0.49 -2.51 -7.92
CA MET A 85 1.44 -1.41 -7.79
C MET A 85 2.37 -1.63 -6.61
N ALA A 86 3.66 -1.33 -6.79
CA ALA A 86 4.65 -1.30 -5.73
C ALA A 86 5.28 0.08 -5.62
N LEU A 87 5.47 0.55 -4.38
CA LEU A 87 6.15 1.80 -4.07
C LEU A 87 7.43 1.50 -3.28
N TRP A 88 8.52 2.19 -3.63
CA TRP A 88 9.80 2.07 -2.94
C TRP A 88 10.43 3.45 -2.73
N GLY A 89 11.03 3.68 -1.56
CA GLY A 89 11.69 4.94 -1.19
C GLY A 89 10.79 5.89 -0.37
N THR A 90 9.47 5.69 -0.38
CA THR A 90 8.51 6.49 0.40
C THR A 90 8.76 6.40 1.91
N GLN A 91 9.27 5.27 2.40
CA GLN A 91 9.60 5.05 3.80
C GLN A 91 10.67 6.01 4.35
N ARG A 92 11.50 6.58 3.47
CA ARG A 92 12.56 7.54 3.83
C ARG A 92 12.00 8.95 4.06
N LEU A 93 10.84 9.25 3.48
CA LEU A 93 10.12 10.50 3.72
C LEU A 93 9.33 10.41 5.03
N TRP A 94 8.57 9.33 5.19
CA TRP A 94 7.79 9.09 6.39
C TRP A 94 7.51 7.60 6.59
N THR A 95 7.86 7.08 7.77
CA THR A 95 7.52 5.74 8.23
C THR A 95 7.15 5.76 9.72
N LYS A 96 6.57 4.67 10.22
CA LYS A 96 6.24 4.51 11.64
C LYS A 96 7.53 4.45 12.47
N GLY A 97 7.51 5.06 13.66
CA GLY A 97 8.64 5.04 14.60
C GLY A 97 9.82 5.97 14.24
N ARG A 98 9.71 6.79 13.18
CA ARG A 98 10.75 7.75 12.80
C ARG A 98 10.18 9.15 12.53
N PRO A 99 10.95 10.22 12.81
CA PRO A 99 10.53 11.58 12.51
C PRO A 99 10.34 11.74 11.00
N ARG A 100 9.30 12.51 10.63
CA ARG A 100 9.04 12.89 9.23
C ARG A 100 10.22 13.68 8.68
N ASN A 101 10.74 13.27 7.52
CA ASN A 101 11.83 13.97 6.86
C ASN A 101 11.38 14.51 5.50
N PHE A 102 10.72 15.68 5.55
CA PHE A 102 10.34 16.44 4.36
C PHE A 102 11.39 17.47 3.94
N LYS A 103 12.63 17.36 4.44
CA LYS A 103 13.72 18.21 3.96
C LYS A 103 13.98 17.92 2.48
N ARG A 104 14.61 18.85 1.75
CA ARG A 104 15.00 18.74 0.33
C ARG A 104 16.13 17.70 0.10
N ASN A 105 15.99 16.50 0.66
CA ASN A 105 16.96 15.43 0.53
C ASN A 105 16.81 14.64 -0.79
N HIS A 106 15.87 15.04 -1.67
CA HIS A 106 15.63 14.46 -3.01
C HIS A 106 15.68 12.92 -3.04
N PHE A 107 15.10 12.27 -2.03
CA PHE A 107 15.05 10.81 -2.01
C PHE A 107 14.22 10.31 -3.19
N PRO A 108 14.79 9.45 -4.06
CA PRO A 108 14.05 8.95 -5.20
C PRO A 108 12.91 8.06 -4.71
N VAL A 109 11.71 8.29 -5.24
CA VAL A 109 10.55 7.43 -5.03
C VAL A 109 10.31 6.68 -6.33
N THR A 110 10.39 5.35 -6.26
CA THR A 110 10.11 4.46 -7.38
C THR A 110 8.67 3.96 -7.26
N ILE A 111 7.89 4.11 -8.33
CA ILE A 111 6.57 3.51 -8.47
C ILE A 111 6.65 2.54 -9.64
N ARG A 112 6.29 1.27 -9.40
CA ARG A 112 6.17 0.25 -10.43
C ARG A 112 4.69 -0.14 -10.54
N VAL A 113 4.17 -0.15 -11.76
CA VAL A 113 2.82 -0.60 -12.08
C VAL A 113 2.96 -1.86 -12.92
N GLY A 114 2.20 -2.90 -12.60
CA GLY A 114 2.21 -4.15 -13.34
C GLY A 114 0.94 -4.37 -14.13
N GLU A 115 0.90 -5.51 -14.81
CA GLU A 115 -0.23 -5.93 -15.65
C GLU A 115 -1.50 -6.17 -14.81
N PRO A 116 -2.69 -5.91 -15.39
CA PRO A 116 -3.97 -6.17 -14.74
C PRO A 116 -4.10 -7.63 -14.27
N VAL A 117 -4.65 -7.81 -13.07
CA VAL A 117 -5.06 -9.10 -12.52
C VAL A 117 -6.57 -9.18 -12.57
N GLU A 118 -7.09 -10.03 -13.45
CA GLU A 118 -8.52 -10.29 -13.57
C GLU A 118 -9.11 -10.85 -12.27
N ALA A 119 -10.33 -10.43 -11.96
CA ALA A 119 -11.07 -10.80 -10.78
C ALA A 119 -12.45 -11.36 -11.15
N PRO A 120 -12.53 -12.53 -11.79
CA PRO A 120 -13.81 -13.11 -12.18
C PRO A 120 -14.58 -13.60 -10.96
N ALA A 121 -15.90 -13.44 -10.97
CA ALA A 121 -16.78 -13.67 -9.81
C ALA A 121 -16.86 -15.15 -9.35
N ASP A 122 -16.56 -16.09 -10.25
CA ASP A 122 -16.57 -17.53 -10.00
C ASP A 122 -15.30 -18.05 -9.30
N GLN A 123 -14.25 -17.23 -9.22
CA GLN A 123 -13.01 -17.61 -8.54
C GLN A 123 -13.04 -17.28 -7.05
N TYR A 124 -12.39 -18.11 -6.25
CA TYR A 124 -12.19 -17.82 -4.84
C TYR A 124 -11.36 -16.53 -4.65
N ALA A 125 -11.92 -15.53 -3.97
CA ALA A 125 -11.28 -14.23 -3.73
C ALA A 125 -9.87 -14.35 -3.09
N GLY A 126 -9.63 -15.37 -2.27
CA GLY A 126 -8.30 -15.62 -1.69
C GLY A 126 -7.26 -16.03 -2.71
N ALA A 127 -7.63 -16.75 -3.78
CA ALA A 127 -6.73 -17.11 -4.87
C ALA A 127 -6.33 -15.87 -5.69
N ILE A 128 -7.30 -15.00 -6.00
CA ILE A 128 -7.03 -13.70 -6.66
C ILE A 128 -6.12 -12.84 -5.77
N THR A 129 -6.40 -12.79 -4.46
CA THR A 129 -5.59 -12.03 -3.49
C THR A 129 -4.15 -12.52 -3.44
N ARG A 130 -3.92 -13.84 -3.48
CA ARG A 130 -2.59 -14.44 -3.50
C ARG A 130 -1.84 -14.06 -4.78
N ARG A 131 -2.47 -14.23 -5.94
CA ARG A 131 -1.90 -13.82 -7.25
C ARG A 131 -1.57 -12.33 -7.29
N LEU A 132 -2.47 -11.47 -6.79
CA LEU A 132 -2.20 -10.04 -6.68
C LEU A 132 -0.95 -9.77 -5.82
N ARG A 133 -0.84 -10.44 -4.66
CA ARG A 133 0.33 -10.30 -3.79
C ARG A 133 1.61 -10.76 -4.47
N GLU A 134 1.58 -11.89 -5.18
CA GLU A 134 2.73 -12.39 -5.95
C GLU A 134 3.19 -11.36 -7.00
N ARG A 135 2.25 -10.76 -7.75
CA ARG A 135 2.58 -9.67 -8.70
C ARG A 135 3.17 -8.44 -8.03
N VAL A 136 2.60 -7.99 -6.90
CA VAL A 136 3.13 -6.85 -6.16
C VAL A 136 4.53 -7.16 -5.59
N GLN A 137 4.79 -8.41 -5.20
CA GLN A 137 6.12 -8.85 -4.72
C GLN A 137 7.16 -8.73 -5.83
N GLU A 138 6.87 -9.23 -7.03
CA GLU A 138 7.74 -9.11 -8.20
C GLU A 138 8.07 -7.64 -8.50
N LEU A 139 7.05 -6.76 -8.48
CA LEU A 139 7.24 -5.33 -8.71
C LEU A 139 8.06 -4.66 -7.60
N LEU A 140 7.86 -5.04 -6.34
CA LEU A 140 8.59 -4.49 -5.21
C LEU A 140 10.07 -4.87 -5.28
N GLU A 141 10.37 -6.14 -5.55
CA GLU A 141 11.75 -6.61 -5.71
C GLU A 141 12.45 -5.92 -6.87
N ALA A 142 11.75 -5.74 -8.01
CA ALA A 142 12.27 -4.97 -9.14
C ALA A 142 12.53 -3.50 -8.76
N ALA A 143 11.65 -2.87 -7.98
CA ALA A 143 11.83 -1.51 -7.48
C ALA A 143 13.03 -1.37 -6.54
N GLN A 144 13.21 -2.34 -5.62
CA GLN A 144 14.33 -2.39 -4.68
C GLN A 144 15.67 -2.60 -5.40
N ARG A 145 15.72 -3.52 -6.37
CA ARG A 145 16.93 -3.82 -7.15
C ARG A 145 17.39 -2.64 -8.00
N ALA A 146 16.44 -1.97 -8.65
CA ALA A 146 16.69 -0.81 -9.50
C ALA A 146 16.82 0.51 -8.73
N HIS A 147 16.75 0.50 -7.40
CA HIS A 147 16.83 1.73 -6.62
C HIS A 147 18.23 2.35 -6.74
N PRO A 148 18.34 3.62 -7.17
CA PRO A 148 19.63 4.22 -7.51
C PRO A 148 20.48 4.63 -6.29
N VAL A 149 19.87 4.68 -5.09
CA VAL A 149 20.55 5.11 -3.87
C VAL A 149 20.92 3.90 -3.03
N ARG A 150 22.16 3.87 -2.55
CA ARG A 150 22.65 2.92 -1.55
C ARG A 150 22.79 3.61 -0.19
N PRO A 151 22.74 2.86 0.93
CA PRO A 151 23.10 3.38 2.24
C PRO A 151 24.46 4.07 2.20
N LYS A 152 24.57 5.23 2.87
CA LYS A 152 25.85 5.95 2.94
C LYS A 152 26.91 5.20 3.74
N ASP A 153 26.47 4.59 4.83
CA ASP A 153 27.29 3.85 5.79
C ASP A 153 26.40 2.87 6.57
N ALA A 154 26.99 2.14 7.53
CA ALA A 154 26.28 1.16 8.36
C ALA A 154 25.13 1.77 9.20
N THR A 155 25.16 3.06 9.49
CA THR A 155 24.13 3.77 10.26
C THR A 155 22.93 4.22 9.40
N ASP A 156 23.09 4.27 8.07
CA ASP A 156 22.03 4.59 7.09
C ASP A 156 21.41 3.34 6.45
N THR A 157 21.47 2.18 7.11
CA THR A 157 20.92 0.91 6.60
C THR A 157 19.49 0.64 7.07
N TRP A 158 18.93 1.50 7.92
CA TRP A 158 17.64 1.26 8.58
C TRP A 158 16.45 1.18 7.64
N TRP A 159 16.54 1.80 6.46
CA TRP A 159 15.47 1.83 5.45
C TRP A 159 15.58 0.68 4.45
N VAL A 160 16.62 -0.15 4.58
CA VAL A 160 16.87 -1.34 3.76
C VAL A 160 16.33 -2.57 4.52
N PRO A 161 15.59 -3.48 3.85
CA PRO A 161 15.11 -4.71 4.46
C PRO A 161 16.25 -5.61 4.93
N ALA A 162 16.04 -6.38 6.02
CA ALA A 162 17.04 -7.30 6.55
C ALA A 162 17.57 -8.29 5.50
N HIS A 163 16.70 -8.87 4.67
CA HIS A 163 17.09 -9.81 3.61
C HIS A 163 17.94 -9.18 2.47
N LEU A 164 18.03 -7.85 2.43
CA LEU A 164 18.90 -7.09 1.52
C LEU A 164 20.14 -6.52 2.23
N GLY A 165 20.46 -7.01 3.43
CA GLY A 165 21.62 -6.56 4.22
C GLY A 165 21.38 -5.26 4.99
N GLY A 166 20.11 -4.85 5.16
CA GLY A 166 19.75 -3.68 5.94
C GLY A 166 19.48 -3.97 7.42
N THR A 167 19.14 -2.92 8.16
CA THR A 167 18.82 -2.99 9.60
C THR A 167 17.33 -2.72 9.89
N ALA A 168 16.47 -2.72 8.86
CA ALA A 168 15.03 -2.72 9.10
C ALA A 168 14.63 -4.01 9.85
N PRO A 169 13.73 -3.92 10.85
CA PRO A 169 13.27 -5.11 11.58
C PRO A 169 12.72 -6.17 10.63
N SER A 170 13.04 -7.42 10.89
CA SER A 170 12.46 -8.54 10.17
C SER A 170 10.97 -8.71 10.50
N PRO A 171 10.18 -9.34 9.61
CA PRO A 171 8.80 -9.69 9.93
C PRO A 171 8.65 -10.59 11.17
N ALA A 172 9.68 -11.35 11.54
CA ALA A 172 9.67 -12.20 12.74
C ALA A 172 9.76 -11.36 14.01
N GLU A 173 10.74 -10.45 14.09
CA GLU A 173 10.93 -9.56 15.25
C GLU A 173 9.72 -8.65 15.50
N LEU A 174 8.99 -8.26 14.44
CA LEU A 174 7.78 -7.45 14.57
C LEU A 174 6.58 -8.25 15.13
N ARG A 175 6.54 -9.57 14.90
CA ARG A 175 5.48 -10.45 15.46
C ARG A 175 5.66 -10.67 16.95
N GLU A 176 6.89 -10.75 17.44
CA GLU A 176 7.19 -10.91 18.87
C GLU A 176 6.86 -9.68 19.71
N LYS A 177 6.74 -8.51 19.08
CA LYS A 177 6.45 -7.22 19.74
C LYS A 177 4.98 -6.79 19.72
N SER A 178 4.10 -7.56 19.06
CA SER A 178 2.68 -7.21 18.84
C SER A 178 1.75 -8.02 19.73
#